data_AF-A0A319DR57-F1
#
_entry.id   AF-A0A319DR57-F1
#
_cell.length_a   1.000
_cell.length_b   1.000
_cell.length_c   1.000
_cell.angle_alpha   90.00
_cell.angle_beta   90.00
_cell.angle_gamma   90.00
#
_symmetry.space_group_name_H-M   'P 1'
#
loop_
_entity.id
_entity.type
_entity.pdbx_description
1 polymer ?
#
loop_
_entity_poly.entity_id
_entity_poly.type
_entity_poly.pdbx_seq_one_letter_code
_entity_poly.pdbx_strand_id
1 'polypeptide(L)'
;TSVSPNELSHFSSLASSWWDPQGPSRVLHLMNPVRHDFIASCIAESTPTTTTPSSPTDSNKSNTLRYLDIGCGGGIFAESLARTIPTPTTSDADAAVASSTPTRTRAAEITALDPSPTLIKIARDHARLDPIVNGHLETGRFKYVNSTLEEYIPTLHTTTTTTTTIESNSNSKNGGGFDIVTLFEVIEHIDNVPGSITPQSFLASCLSMVKPGGWLIGSTIARTFPSWIVNQVIAEAPWPVGVVPKGTHEWSKFVNPGELQAWVQEGLMRGADGGAVRG
;
A
#
# COMPACT_ATOMS: atom_id res chain seq x y z
N THR A 1 -2.80 -7.48 18.43
CA THR A 1 -2.35 -7.22 17.04
C THR A 1 -3.59 -6.92 16.21
N SER A 2 -3.49 -6.33 15.02
CA SER A 2 -4.64 -6.10 14.11
C SER A 2 -5.12 -7.35 13.37
N VAL A 3 -4.46 -8.48 13.58
CA VAL A 3 -4.61 -9.69 12.77
C VAL A 3 -5.69 -10.60 13.32
N SER A 4 -6.65 -10.95 12.46
CA SER A 4 -7.63 -12.02 12.74
C SER A 4 -7.11 -13.39 12.28
N PRO A 5 -7.01 -14.40 13.16
CA PRO A 5 -6.62 -15.76 12.77
C PRO A 5 -7.58 -16.41 11.76
N ASN A 6 -8.88 -16.10 11.85
CA ASN A 6 -9.90 -16.64 10.96
C ASN A 6 -9.76 -16.09 9.54
N GLU A 7 -9.55 -14.77 9.41
CA GLU A 7 -9.31 -14.11 8.12
C GLU A 7 -8.01 -14.63 7.48
N LEU A 8 -6.93 -14.76 8.26
CA LEU A 8 -5.67 -15.33 7.78
C LEU A 8 -5.85 -16.74 7.18
N SER A 9 -6.63 -17.59 7.86
CA SER A 9 -6.94 -18.94 7.39
C SER A 9 -7.77 -18.90 6.10
N HIS A 10 -8.78 -18.05 6.05
CA HIS A 10 -9.63 -17.86 4.87
C HIS A 10 -8.81 -17.45 3.64
N PHE A 11 -7.99 -16.40 3.74
CA PHE A 11 -7.16 -15.95 2.62
C PHE A 11 -6.09 -16.97 2.24
N SER A 12 -5.50 -17.65 3.21
CA SER A 12 -4.53 -18.72 2.93
C SER A 12 -5.15 -19.85 2.11
N SER A 13 -6.44 -20.16 2.31
CA SER A 13 -7.14 -21.18 1.53
C SER A 13 -7.40 -20.79 0.07
N LEU A 14 -7.51 -19.49 -0.22
CA LEU A 14 -7.73 -18.96 -1.57
C LEU A 14 -6.43 -18.65 -2.32
N ALA A 15 -5.30 -18.71 -1.61
CA ALA A 15 -4.04 -18.13 -2.03
C ALA A 15 -3.51 -18.73 -3.36
N SER A 16 -3.72 -20.01 -3.62
CA SER A 16 -3.29 -20.67 -4.86
C SER A 16 -3.97 -20.12 -6.13
N SER A 17 -5.14 -19.49 -5.99
CA SER A 17 -5.91 -18.89 -7.08
C SER A 17 -5.82 -17.37 -7.14
N TRP A 18 -4.95 -16.74 -6.32
CA TRP A 18 -4.91 -15.29 -6.16
C TRP A 18 -4.64 -14.52 -7.46
N TRP A 19 -3.83 -15.11 -8.33
CA TRP A 19 -3.44 -14.56 -9.62
C TRP A 19 -4.29 -15.07 -10.80
N ASP A 20 -5.35 -15.84 -10.55
CA ASP A 20 -6.33 -16.18 -11.58
C ASP A 20 -7.25 -14.96 -11.81
N PRO A 21 -7.23 -14.32 -13.00
CA PRO A 21 -8.08 -13.16 -13.31
C PRO A 21 -9.57 -13.50 -13.39
N GLN A 22 -9.94 -14.78 -13.40
CA GLN A 22 -11.31 -15.27 -13.32
C GLN A 22 -11.64 -15.91 -11.97
N GLY A 23 -10.66 -15.98 -11.06
CA GLY A 23 -10.81 -16.55 -9.74
C GLY A 23 -11.47 -15.60 -8.72
N PRO A 24 -11.48 -16.00 -7.43
CA PRO A 24 -12.11 -15.23 -6.35
C PRO A 24 -11.58 -13.79 -6.22
N SER A 25 -10.31 -13.56 -6.55
CA SER A 25 -9.66 -12.23 -6.49
C SER A 25 -9.90 -11.37 -7.74
N ARG A 26 -10.75 -11.78 -8.69
CA ARG A 26 -11.03 -11.07 -9.96
C ARG A 26 -11.33 -9.59 -9.78
N VAL A 27 -12.12 -9.22 -8.77
CA VAL A 27 -12.48 -7.81 -8.51
C VAL A 27 -11.23 -6.98 -8.22
N LEU A 28 -10.25 -7.53 -7.49
CA LEU A 28 -8.99 -6.84 -7.20
C LEU A 28 -8.18 -6.58 -8.47
N HIS A 29 -8.15 -7.54 -9.40
CA HIS A 29 -7.52 -7.37 -10.71
C HIS A 29 -8.19 -6.26 -11.53
N LEU A 30 -9.52 -6.22 -11.53
CA LEU A 30 -10.30 -5.21 -12.27
C LEU A 30 -10.18 -3.81 -11.65
N MET A 31 -10.09 -3.69 -10.33
CA MET A 31 -9.92 -2.41 -9.64
C MET A 31 -8.51 -1.84 -9.74
N ASN A 32 -7.51 -2.70 -10.00
CA ASN A 32 -6.10 -2.31 -9.91
C ASN A 32 -5.72 -1.12 -10.84
N PRO A 33 -6.12 -1.05 -12.12
CA PRO A 33 -5.84 0.12 -12.96
C PRO A 33 -6.41 1.42 -12.38
N VAL A 34 -7.62 1.39 -11.82
CA VAL A 34 -8.28 2.56 -11.21
C VAL A 34 -7.50 3.05 -9.98
N ARG A 35 -6.93 2.13 -9.18
CA ARG A 35 -6.07 2.49 -8.05
C ARG A 35 -4.85 3.28 -8.50
N HIS A 36 -4.21 2.88 -9.60
CA HIS A 36 -3.07 3.61 -10.17
C HIS A 36 -3.47 5.00 -10.67
N ASP A 37 -4.59 5.11 -11.37
CA ASP A 37 -5.09 6.40 -11.86
C ASP A 37 -5.45 7.34 -10.71
N PHE A 38 -6.06 6.81 -9.64
CA PHE A 38 -6.37 7.60 -8.44
C PHE A 38 -5.10 8.09 -7.74
N ILE A 39 -4.12 7.22 -7.52
CA ILE A 39 -2.82 7.60 -6.95
C ILE A 39 -2.16 8.70 -7.80
N ALA A 40 -2.18 8.56 -9.13
CA ALA A 40 -1.63 9.56 -10.02
C ALA A 40 -2.35 10.92 -9.91
N SER A 41 -3.67 10.93 -9.73
CA SER A 41 -4.44 12.17 -9.50
C SER A 41 -4.06 12.85 -8.18
N CYS A 42 -3.94 12.11 -7.07
CA CYS A 42 -3.51 12.67 -5.79
C CYS A 42 -2.11 13.32 -5.90
N ILE A 43 -1.17 12.65 -6.57
CA ILE A 43 0.19 13.17 -6.80
C ILE A 43 0.16 14.44 -7.65
N ALA A 44 -0.72 14.50 -8.66
CA ALA A 44 -0.87 15.67 -9.52
C ALA A 44 -1.42 16.88 -8.74
N GLU A 45 -2.39 16.68 -7.84
CA GLU A 45 -2.97 17.72 -6.98
C GLU A 45 -1.95 18.34 -6.01
N SER A 46 -0.98 17.56 -5.52
CA SER A 46 0.08 18.06 -4.64
C SER A 46 1.11 18.95 -5.34
N THR A 47 1.11 19.02 -6.66
CA THR A 47 2.04 19.87 -7.41
C THR A 47 1.44 21.27 -7.56
N PRO A 48 1.97 22.31 -6.90
CA PRO A 48 1.38 23.65 -6.99
C PRO A 48 1.34 24.14 -8.44
N THR A 49 0.12 24.40 -8.92
CA THR A 49 -0.14 25.05 -10.21
C THR A 49 0.42 26.46 -10.13
N THR A 50 1.66 26.65 -10.56
CA THR A 50 2.26 27.98 -10.60
C THR A 50 1.62 28.73 -11.77
N THR A 51 0.66 29.60 -11.49
CA THR A 51 -0.08 30.45 -12.46
C THR A 51 0.77 31.61 -13.00
N THR A 52 2.08 31.43 -13.13
CA THR A 52 2.97 32.38 -13.82
C THR A 52 3.68 31.66 -14.96
N PRO A 53 3.69 32.21 -16.19
CA PRO A 53 4.47 31.68 -17.30
C PRO A 53 5.95 31.98 -17.05
N SER A 54 6.57 31.23 -16.14
CA SER A 54 8.00 31.28 -15.89
C SER A 54 8.67 30.05 -16.48
N SER A 55 9.32 30.25 -17.63
CA SER A 55 10.40 29.46 -18.26
C SER A 55 10.20 27.94 -18.46
N PRO A 56 10.54 27.39 -19.66
CA PRO A 56 10.33 25.98 -20.02
C PRO A 56 11.37 25.01 -19.43
N THR A 57 11.90 25.28 -18.23
CA THR A 57 12.75 24.34 -17.50
C THR A 57 11.95 23.78 -16.33
N ASP A 58 11.00 22.90 -16.66
CA ASP A 58 10.33 22.02 -15.70
C ASP A 58 11.42 21.27 -14.93
N SER A 59 11.66 21.68 -13.69
CA SER A 59 12.64 21.05 -12.81
C SER A 59 12.16 19.64 -12.47
N ASN A 60 12.59 18.68 -13.30
CA ASN A 60 12.92 17.31 -12.96
C ASN A 60 11.87 16.57 -12.11
N LYS A 61 10.69 16.32 -12.69
CA LYS A 61 9.77 15.31 -12.15
C LYS A 61 10.44 13.94 -12.35
N SER A 62 11.21 13.48 -11.37
CA SER A 62 11.81 12.15 -11.35
C SER A 62 10.93 11.17 -10.54
N ASN A 63 11.17 9.88 -10.74
CA ASN A 63 10.61 8.81 -9.91
C ASN A 63 11.39 8.78 -8.58
N THR A 64 10.81 9.34 -7.52
CA THR A 64 11.47 9.52 -6.22
C THR A 64 10.62 9.04 -5.04
N LEU A 65 9.38 8.61 -5.27
CA LEU A 65 8.44 8.33 -4.19
C LEU A 65 8.64 6.92 -3.62
N ARG A 66 8.74 6.85 -2.30
CA ARG A 66 8.83 5.59 -1.52
C ARG A 66 7.43 5.15 -1.12
N TYR A 67 7.04 3.94 -1.50
CA TYR A 67 5.73 3.37 -1.20
C TYR A 67 5.79 2.35 -0.06
N LEU A 68 4.74 2.35 0.78
CA LEU A 68 4.43 1.27 1.70
C LEU A 68 3.05 0.71 1.39
N ASP A 69 2.97 -0.55 0.96
CA ASP A 69 1.71 -1.25 0.73
C ASP A 69 1.38 -2.15 1.90
N ILE A 70 0.39 -1.76 2.70
CA ILE A 70 -0.02 -2.47 3.92
C ILE A 70 -1.13 -3.45 3.56
N GLY A 71 -0.94 -4.74 3.89
CA GLY A 71 -1.87 -5.81 3.53
C GLY A 71 -1.82 -6.15 2.04
N CYS A 72 -0.61 -6.32 1.51
CA CYS A 72 -0.40 -6.53 0.08
C CYS A 72 -0.97 -7.86 -0.46
N GLY A 73 -1.32 -8.81 0.43
CA GLY A 73 -1.85 -10.12 0.08
C GLY A 73 -0.94 -10.87 -0.90
N GLY A 74 -1.52 -11.39 -1.98
CA GLY A 74 -0.77 -12.06 -3.04
C GLY A 74 -0.01 -11.11 -3.99
N GLY A 75 0.00 -9.80 -3.74
CA GLY A 75 0.91 -8.87 -4.43
C GLY A 75 0.36 -8.13 -5.66
N ILE A 76 -0.94 -8.20 -5.96
CA ILE A 76 -1.53 -7.63 -7.19
C ILE A 76 -1.15 -6.16 -7.39
N PHE A 77 -1.43 -5.32 -6.38
CA PHE A 77 -1.09 -3.90 -6.45
C PHE A 77 0.43 -3.69 -6.40
N ALA A 78 1.10 -4.29 -5.42
CA ALA A 78 2.54 -4.12 -5.20
C ALA A 78 3.38 -4.44 -6.45
N GLU A 79 3.14 -5.57 -7.11
CA GLU A 79 3.86 -5.94 -8.34
C GLU A 79 3.52 -5.00 -9.50
N SER A 80 2.24 -4.61 -9.64
CA SER A 80 1.86 -3.68 -10.69
C SER A 80 2.49 -2.31 -10.53
N LEU A 81 2.69 -1.85 -9.29
CA LEU A 81 3.45 -0.64 -9.00
C LEU A 81 4.94 -0.85 -9.27
N ALA A 82 5.51 -1.99 -8.85
CA ALA A 82 6.92 -2.31 -9.09
C ALA A 82 7.27 -2.30 -10.59
N ARG A 83 6.36 -2.76 -11.47
CA ARG A 83 6.54 -2.65 -12.94
C ARG A 83 6.65 -1.23 -13.47
N THR A 84 6.11 -0.24 -12.76
CA THR A 84 6.24 1.18 -13.14
C THR A 84 7.57 1.79 -12.69
N ILE A 85 8.31 1.12 -11.80
CA ILE A 85 9.60 1.61 -11.31
C ILE A 85 10.63 1.49 -12.44
N PRO A 86 11.30 2.58 -12.86
CA PRO A 86 12.30 2.52 -13.94
C PRO A 86 13.45 1.58 -13.56
N THR A 87 13.86 0.68 -14.45
CA THR A 87 15.03 -0.18 -14.22
C THR A 87 16.34 0.59 -14.48
N PRO A 88 17.38 0.41 -13.65
CA PRO A 88 18.69 0.93 -13.99
C PRO A 88 19.20 0.17 -15.22
N THR A 89 19.33 0.86 -16.35
CA THR A 89 19.90 0.31 -17.57
C THR A 89 21.37 -0.04 -17.34
N THR A 90 21.74 -1.27 -17.65
CA THR A 90 23.14 -1.72 -17.65
C THR A 90 23.95 -0.93 -18.69
N SER A 91 24.88 -0.11 -18.19
CA SER A 91 26.16 0.29 -18.81
C SER A 91 26.26 0.89 -20.22
N ASP A 92 25.18 1.18 -20.95
CA ASP A 92 25.33 1.86 -22.24
C ASP A 92 25.27 3.38 -22.06
N ALA A 93 26.29 4.08 -22.59
CA ALA A 93 26.42 5.54 -22.53
C ALA A 93 25.28 6.31 -23.21
N ASP A 94 24.38 5.61 -23.91
CA ASP A 94 23.14 6.14 -24.49
C ASP A 94 21.91 5.99 -23.55
N ALA A 95 22.08 5.33 -22.40
CA ALA A 95 21.00 5.02 -21.47
C ALA A 95 20.65 6.16 -20.49
N ALA A 96 21.36 7.29 -20.55
CA ALA A 96 20.93 8.54 -19.92
C ALA A 96 19.56 9.05 -20.41
N VAL A 97 19.00 8.41 -21.46
CA VAL A 97 17.69 8.71 -22.05
C VAL A 97 16.56 7.80 -21.54
N ALA A 98 16.86 6.65 -20.91
CA ALA A 98 15.87 5.79 -20.25
C ALA A 98 15.85 6.08 -18.73
N SER A 99 14.97 6.86 -18.13
CA SER A 99 13.69 7.46 -18.52
C SER A 99 13.63 8.83 -17.84
N SER A 100 13.95 9.90 -18.55
CA SER A 100 13.80 11.28 -18.04
C SER A 100 12.33 11.66 -17.82
N THR A 101 11.40 10.87 -18.40
CA THR A 101 9.97 11.04 -18.17
C THR A 101 9.56 10.29 -16.90
N PRO A 102 9.01 10.97 -15.89
CA PRO A 102 8.44 10.32 -14.71
C PRO A 102 7.27 9.42 -15.09
N THR A 103 7.12 8.31 -14.36
CA THR A 103 5.87 7.56 -14.44
C THR A 103 4.75 8.30 -13.73
N ARG A 104 3.50 7.94 -14.03
CA ARG A 104 2.32 8.56 -13.39
C ARG A 104 2.32 8.40 -11.87
N THR A 105 2.86 7.30 -11.37
CA THR A 105 2.98 6.99 -9.93
C THR A 105 4.26 7.53 -9.32
N ARG A 106 5.27 7.90 -10.13
CA ARG A 106 6.57 8.42 -9.66
C ARG A 106 7.29 7.48 -8.67
N ALA A 107 6.94 6.20 -8.66
CA ALA A 107 7.44 5.22 -7.71
C ALA A 107 8.94 4.98 -7.93
N ALA A 108 9.73 5.13 -6.88
CA ALA A 108 11.16 4.81 -6.86
C ALA A 108 11.43 3.46 -6.20
N GLU A 109 10.66 3.15 -5.15
CA GLU A 109 10.71 1.91 -4.40
C GLU A 109 9.35 1.62 -3.76
N ILE A 110 9.12 0.34 -3.42
CA ILE A 110 7.94 -0.13 -2.70
C ILE A 110 8.34 -1.19 -1.67
N THR A 111 7.80 -1.05 -0.46
CA THR A 111 7.78 -2.10 0.57
C THR A 111 6.36 -2.59 0.74
N ALA A 112 6.14 -3.89 0.64
CA ALA A 112 4.83 -4.53 0.72
C ALA A 112 4.78 -5.46 1.95
N LEU A 113 3.85 -5.19 2.86
CA LEU A 113 3.66 -5.88 4.11
C LEU A 113 2.44 -6.80 4.06
N ASP A 114 2.57 -8.02 4.58
CA ASP A 114 1.41 -8.86 4.89
C ASP A 114 1.72 -9.80 6.06
N PRO A 115 0.80 -9.98 7.02
CA PRO A 115 1.00 -10.90 8.14
C PRO A 115 0.97 -12.39 7.73
N SER A 116 0.36 -12.75 6.61
CA SER A 116 0.26 -14.14 6.16
C SER A 116 1.55 -14.62 5.50
N PRO A 117 2.27 -15.59 6.09
CA PRO A 117 3.44 -16.18 5.44
C PRO A 117 3.08 -16.88 4.13
N THR A 118 1.87 -17.44 4.04
CA THR A 118 1.36 -18.12 2.84
C THR A 118 1.16 -17.13 1.69
N LEU A 119 0.52 -15.98 1.94
CA LEU A 119 0.30 -14.96 0.91
C LEU A 119 1.63 -14.35 0.46
N ILE A 120 2.53 -14.02 1.40
CA ILE A 120 3.87 -13.51 1.07
C ILE A 120 4.65 -14.52 0.22
N LYS A 121 4.56 -15.81 0.52
CA LYS A 121 5.22 -16.84 -0.28
C LYS A 121 4.70 -16.82 -1.73
N ILE A 122 3.38 -16.78 -1.91
CA ILE A 122 2.76 -16.78 -3.24
C ILE A 122 3.07 -15.50 -4.01
N ALA A 123 3.05 -14.35 -3.35
CA ALA A 123 3.44 -13.08 -3.93
C ALA A 123 4.90 -13.11 -4.40
N ARG A 124 5.82 -13.61 -3.57
CA ARG A 124 7.24 -13.76 -3.95
C ARG A 124 7.45 -14.76 -5.09
N ASP A 125 6.75 -15.89 -5.08
CA ASP A 125 6.86 -16.90 -6.12
C ASP A 125 6.33 -16.35 -7.46
N HIS A 126 5.24 -15.59 -7.45
CA HIS A 126 4.70 -14.93 -8.64
C HIS A 126 5.63 -13.81 -9.14
N ALA A 127 6.09 -12.92 -8.27
CA ALA A 127 7.00 -11.83 -8.59
C ALA A 127 8.31 -12.29 -9.26
N ARG A 128 8.80 -13.50 -8.92
CA ARG A 128 9.98 -14.11 -9.55
C ARG A 128 9.78 -14.53 -11.01
N LEU A 129 8.53 -14.70 -11.45
CA LEU A 129 8.20 -15.03 -12.84
C LEU A 129 8.27 -13.81 -13.77
N ASP A 130 8.20 -12.59 -13.22
CA ASP A 130 8.31 -11.34 -13.94
C ASP A 130 9.75 -10.79 -13.81
N PRO A 131 10.57 -10.78 -14.89
CA PRO A 131 11.96 -10.35 -14.82
C PRO A 131 12.16 -8.91 -14.34
N ILE A 132 11.20 -8.01 -14.62
CA ILE A 132 11.27 -6.61 -14.20
C ILE A 132 11.08 -6.54 -12.68
N VAL A 133 10.03 -7.20 -12.19
CA VAL A 133 9.72 -7.22 -10.76
C VAL A 133 10.82 -7.95 -9.99
N ASN A 134 11.31 -9.08 -10.49
CA ASN A 134 12.42 -9.82 -9.89
C ASN A 134 13.71 -8.99 -9.82
N GLY A 135 14.04 -8.23 -10.86
CA GLY A 135 15.18 -7.30 -10.82
C GLY A 135 15.05 -6.24 -9.72
N HIS A 136 13.83 -5.75 -9.46
CA HIS A 136 13.58 -4.83 -8.34
C HIS A 136 13.66 -5.50 -6.97
N LEU A 137 13.31 -6.79 -6.87
CA LEU A 137 13.53 -7.59 -5.66
C LEU A 137 15.04 -7.74 -5.37
N GLU A 138 15.83 -8.07 -6.38
CA GLU A 138 17.28 -8.26 -6.26
C GLU A 138 18.02 -6.97 -5.89
N THR A 139 17.61 -5.84 -6.47
CA THR A 139 18.19 -4.52 -6.16
C THR A 139 17.67 -3.93 -4.85
N GLY A 140 16.64 -4.52 -4.25
CA GLY A 140 16.01 -4.02 -3.02
C GLY A 140 15.10 -2.81 -3.21
N ARG A 141 14.76 -2.43 -4.45
CA ARG A 141 13.77 -1.39 -4.76
C ARG A 141 12.33 -1.88 -4.58
N PHE A 142 12.13 -3.20 -4.60
CA PHE A 142 10.89 -3.82 -4.18
C PHE A 142 11.20 -4.82 -3.05
N LYS A 143 10.43 -4.77 -1.96
CA LYS A 143 10.56 -5.70 -0.83
C LYS A 143 9.20 -6.22 -0.41
N TYR A 144 9.09 -7.54 -0.26
CA TYR A 144 8.02 -8.15 0.54
C TYR A 144 8.50 -8.40 1.95
N VAL A 145 7.70 -8.02 2.94
CA VAL A 145 7.99 -8.22 4.36
C VAL A 145 6.82 -8.96 5.00
N ASN A 146 7.09 -10.14 5.55
CA ASN A 146 6.10 -10.89 6.30
C ASN A 146 6.08 -10.38 7.74
N SER A 147 5.18 -9.44 8.01
CA SER A 147 5.07 -8.74 9.29
C SER A 147 3.71 -8.06 9.37
N THR A 148 3.20 -7.88 10.59
CA THR A 148 2.17 -6.87 10.85
C THR A 148 2.78 -5.46 10.75
N LEU A 149 1.93 -4.45 10.59
CA LEU A 149 2.38 -3.05 10.62
C LEU A 149 2.99 -2.70 11.99
N GLU A 150 2.39 -3.21 13.06
CA GLU A 150 2.74 -2.91 14.44
C GLU A 150 4.07 -3.53 14.86
N GLU A 151 4.41 -4.69 14.29
CA GLU A 151 5.75 -5.28 14.43
C GLU A 151 6.77 -4.58 13.53
N TYR A 152 6.33 -4.03 12.39
CA TYR A 152 7.22 -3.37 11.43
C TYR A 152 7.68 -1.99 11.93
N ILE A 153 6.80 -1.19 12.51
CA ILE A 153 7.10 0.18 12.98
C ILE A 153 8.36 0.23 13.87
N PRO A 154 8.48 -0.59 14.94
CA PRO A 154 9.68 -0.59 15.78
C PRO A 154 11.00 -0.84 15.04
N THR A 155 10.98 -1.65 13.98
CA THR A 155 12.20 -2.01 13.22
C THR A 155 12.82 -0.81 12.49
N LEU A 156 12.00 0.19 12.15
CA LEU A 156 12.45 1.42 11.50
C LEU A 156 13.21 2.33 12.47
N HIS A 157 12.82 2.33 13.74
CA HIS A 157 13.49 3.10 14.78
C HIS A 157 14.85 2.49 15.15
N THR A 158 14.96 1.16 15.23
CA THR A 158 16.22 0.47 15.54
C THR A 158 17.31 0.72 14.49
N THR A 159 16.93 0.76 13.21
CA THR A 159 17.87 1.03 12.10
C THR A 159 18.49 2.44 12.20
N THR A 160 17.77 3.39 12.79
CA THR A 160 18.23 4.78 12.95
C THR A 160 19.28 4.93 14.06
N THR A 161 19.20 4.12 15.12
CA THR A 161 20.06 4.27 16.32
C THR A 161 21.42 3.55 16.18
N THR A 162 21.51 2.44 15.45
CA THR A 162 22.75 1.65 15.34
C THR A 162 23.78 2.27 14.39
N THR A 163 23.40 3.20 13.51
CA THR A 163 24.30 3.83 12.53
C THR A 163 25.11 5.01 13.12
N THR A 164 24.97 5.30 14.42
CA THR A 164 25.65 6.46 15.06
C THR A 164 27.09 6.19 15.53
N THR A 165 27.63 5.00 15.30
CA THR A 165 29.05 4.70 15.56
C THR A 165 29.65 3.96 14.38
N ILE A 166 30.54 4.65 13.67
CA ILE A 166 31.46 4.20 12.61
C ILE A 166 30.98 4.56 11.18
N GLU A 167 31.69 5.54 10.62
CA GLU A 167 31.88 5.91 9.20
C GLU A 167 30.92 6.91 8.51
N SER A 168 31.42 8.13 8.43
CA SER A 168 30.99 9.26 7.60
C SER A 168 31.17 8.97 6.10
N ASN A 169 30.09 8.70 5.37
CA ASN A 169 29.79 9.24 4.02
C ASN A 169 28.60 8.50 3.37
N SER A 170 27.38 8.95 3.65
CA SER A 170 26.33 9.05 2.62
C SER A 170 25.16 9.86 3.17
N ASN A 171 24.68 10.77 2.33
CA ASN A 171 23.76 11.84 2.67
C ASN A 171 22.30 11.31 2.69
N SER A 172 21.97 10.39 3.61
CA SER A 172 20.60 9.87 3.76
C SER A 172 20.05 10.21 5.14
N LYS A 173 19.49 11.42 5.27
CA LYS A 173 18.56 11.78 6.34
C LYS A 173 17.24 11.02 6.16
N ASN A 174 17.24 9.69 6.35
CA ASN A 174 16.02 8.90 6.28
C ASN A 174 15.33 8.87 7.65
N GLY A 175 14.55 9.93 7.94
CA GLY A 175 13.42 9.77 8.86
C GLY A 175 12.48 8.72 8.28
N GLY A 176 12.21 7.64 9.03
CA GLY A 176 11.67 6.35 8.57
C GLY A 176 10.27 6.30 7.93
N GLY A 177 9.71 7.42 7.47
CA GLY A 177 8.41 7.47 6.80
C GLY A 177 8.44 7.20 5.29
N PHE A 178 7.26 7.04 4.70
CA PHE A 178 7.00 6.79 3.29
C PHE A 178 6.28 7.98 2.64
N ASP A 179 6.53 8.20 1.35
CA ASP A 179 5.88 9.30 0.62
C ASP A 179 4.42 8.95 0.30
N ILE A 180 4.17 7.67 0.02
CA ILE A 180 2.82 7.13 -0.21
C ILE A 180 2.65 5.86 0.63
N VAL A 181 1.58 5.78 1.40
CA VAL A 181 1.15 4.57 2.10
C VAL A 181 -0.16 4.12 1.46
N THR A 182 -0.24 2.86 1.02
CA THR A 182 -1.45 2.26 0.47
C THR A 182 -2.09 1.29 1.45
N LEU A 183 -3.42 1.34 1.52
CA LEU A 183 -4.24 0.48 2.38
C LEU A 183 -5.52 0.06 1.64
N PHE A 184 -5.46 -1.06 0.91
CA PHE A 184 -6.55 -1.52 0.04
C PHE A 184 -7.20 -2.80 0.57
N GLU A 185 -8.49 -2.72 0.92
CA GLU A 185 -9.30 -3.85 1.42
C GLU A 185 -8.69 -4.56 2.63
N VAL A 186 -8.18 -3.79 3.60
CA VAL A 186 -7.55 -4.31 4.82
C VAL A 186 -8.35 -3.99 6.08
N ILE A 187 -8.86 -2.76 6.17
CA ILE A 187 -9.43 -2.23 7.41
C ILE A 187 -10.66 -3.02 7.86
N GLU A 188 -11.41 -3.59 6.92
CA GLU A 188 -12.57 -4.45 7.15
C GLU A 188 -12.22 -5.85 7.69
N HIS A 189 -10.95 -6.25 7.66
CA HIS A 189 -10.50 -7.54 8.21
C HIS A 189 -9.92 -7.42 9.61
N ILE A 190 -9.86 -6.20 10.16
CA ILE A 190 -9.37 -5.93 11.51
C ILE A 190 -10.49 -6.24 12.51
N ASP A 191 -10.21 -7.18 13.41
CA ASP A 191 -11.17 -7.58 14.42
C ASP A 191 -11.37 -6.46 15.46
N ASN A 192 -12.64 -6.10 15.68
CA ASN A 192 -13.05 -5.17 16.73
C ASN A 192 -13.43 -5.94 18.01
N VAL A 193 -12.48 -6.72 18.54
CA VAL A 193 -12.64 -7.50 19.76
C VAL A 193 -11.82 -6.91 20.92
N PRO A 194 -12.29 -6.99 22.18
CA PRO A 194 -11.53 -6.51 23.33
C PRO A 194 -10.13 -7.12 23.38
N GLY A 195 -9.10 -6.27 23.48
CA GLY A 195 -7.69 -6.68 23.47
C GLY A 195 -7.03 -6.74 22.08
N SER A 196 -7.79 -6.54 21.01
CA SER A 196 -7.27 -6.28 19.66
C SER A 196 -7.07 -4.78 19.41
N ILE A 197 -6.29 -4.45 18.38
CA ILE A 197 -6.16 -3.07 17.90
C ILE A 197 -7.43 -2.71 17.13
N THR A 198 -8.04 -1.58 17.47
CA THR A 198 -9.23 -1.10 16.77
C THR A 198 -8.88 -0.61 15.36
N PRO A 199 -9.82 -0.67 14.38
CA PRO A 199 -9.60 -0.10 13.05
C PRO A 199 -9.12 1.36 13.09
N GLN A 200 -9.63 2.16 14.03
CA GLN A 200 -9.18 3.53 14.31
C GLN A 200 -7.71 3.59 14.70
N SER A 201 -7.29 2.79 15.68
CA SER A 201 -5.91 2.77 16.17
C SER A 201 -4.96 2.28 15.08
N PHE A 202 -5.39 1.30 14.29
CA PHE A 202 -4.63 0.82 13.15
C PHE A 202 -4.45 1.89 12.07
N LEU A 203 -5.51 2.66 11.77
CA LEU A 203 -5.42 3.78 10.85
C LEU A 203 -4.44 4.85 11.34
N ALA A 204 -4.44 5.15 12.65
CA ALA A 204 -3.47 6.06 13.25
C ALA A 204 -2.03 5.54 13.09
N SER A 205 -1.81 4.22 13.23
CA SER A 205 -0.52 3.60 12.92
C SER A 205 -0.14 3.75 11.44
N CYS A 206 -1.09 3.58 10.51
CA CYS A 206 -0.84 3.81 9.08
C CYS A 206 -0.44 5.27 8.80
N LEU A 207 -1.13 6.24 9.41
CA LEU A 207 -0.83 7.66 9.25
C LEU A 207 0.55 8.02 9.80
N SER A 208 0.99 7.40 10.91
CA SER A 208 2.32 7.64 11.48
C SER A 208 3.47 7.26 10.52
N MET A 209 3.19 6.44 9.51
CA MET A 209 4.14 6.05 8.48
C MET A 209 4.24 7.04 7.32
N VAL A 210 3.30 7.97 7.19
CA VAL A 210 3.26 8.94 6.10
C VAL A 210 4.17 10.12 6.43
N LYS A 211 5.07 10.49 5.51
CA LYS A 211 5.88 11.71 5.67
C LYS A 211 4.98 12.96 5.63
N PRO A 212 5.40 14.09 6.23
CA PRO A 212 4.74 15.37 6.01
C PRO A 212 4.60 15.68 4.51
N GLY A 213 3.37 15.95 4.05
CA GLY A 213 3.06 16.19 2.64
C GLY A 213 2.91 14.92 1.78
N GLY A 214 3.03 13.73 2.37
CA GLY A 214 2.75 12.46 1.73
C GLY A 214 1.25 12.09 1.76
N TRP A 215 0.92 10.94 1.18
CA TRP A 215 -0.46 10.46 1.09
C TRP A 215 -0.66 9.11 1.78
N LEU A 216 -1.74 8.99 2.54
CA LEU A 216 -2.37 7.70 2.83
C LEU A 216 -3.53 7.51 1.85
N ILE A 217 -3.43 6.49 0.99
CA ILE A 217 -4.41 6.20 -0.06
C ILE A 217 -4.98 4.82 0.20
N GLY A 218 -6.31 4.72 0.27
CA GLY A 218 -6.94 3.44 0.54
C GLY A 218 -8.30 3.31 -0.12
N SER A 219 -8.74 2.05 -0.19
CA SER A 219 -10.10 1.68 -0.54
C SER A 219 -10.58 0.64 0.45
N THR A 220 -11.87 0.65 0.69
CA THR A 220 -12.58 -0.36 1.47
C THR A 220 -13.90 -0.61 0.77
N ILE A 221 -14.44 -1.81 0.90
CA ILE A 221 -15.78 -2.10 0.38
C ILE A 221 -16.81 -1.30 1.20
N ALA A 222 -17.33 -0.23 0.61
CA ALA A 222 -18.32 0.65 1.25
C ALA A 222 -19.67 -0.06 1.47
N ARG A 223 -20.22 0.04 2.69
CA ARG A 223 -21.58 -0.41 3.01
C ARG A 223 -22.63 0.59 2.54
N THR A 224 -23.14 0.36 1.35
CA THR A 224 -24.48 0.83 1.00
C THR A 224 -25.33 -0.37 0.61
N PHE A 225 -26.65 -0.19 0.73
CA PHE A 225 -27.72 -1.18 0.54
C PHE A 225 -27.66 -2.07 -0.73
N PRO A 226 -26.87 -1.80 -1.80
CA PRO A 226 -26.77 -2.74 -2.91
C PRO A 226 -26.02 -4.05 -2.61
N SER A 227 -25.23 -4.21 -1.54
CA SER A 227 -24.47 -5.48 -1.35
C SER A 227 -25.35 -6.69 -1.05
N TRP A 228 -26.56 -6.49 -0.51
CA TRP A 228 -27.57 -7.53 -0.35
C TRP A 228 -28.23 -7.91 -1.69
N ILE A 229 -28.51 -6.92 -2.56
CA ILE A 229 -29.12 -7.15 -3.89
C ILE A 229 -28.08 -7.72 -4.88
N VAL A 230 -26.85 -7.24 -4.85
CA VAL A 230 -25.76 -7.72 -5.71
C VAL A 230 -25.43 -9.18 -5.39
N ASN A 231 -25.44 -9.61 -4.13
CA ASN A 231 -25.22 -11.02 -3.80
C ASN A 231 -26.36 -11.95 -4.25
N GLN A 232 -27.63 -11.54 -4.12
CA GLN A 232 -28.75 -12.36 -4.58
C GLN A 232 -28.80 -12.44 -6.12
N VAL A 233 -28.58 -11.30 -6.79
CA VAL A 233 -28.60 -11.20 -8.27
C VAL A 233 -27.37 -11.87 -8.89
N ILE A 234 -26.19 -11.85 -8.24
CA ILE A 234 -24.99 -12.54 -8.71
C ILE A 234 -25.05 -14.05 -8.44
N ALA A 235 -25.59 -14.48 -7.30
CA ALA A 235 -25.75 -15.91 -7.00
C ALA A 235 -26.80 -16.58 -7.91
N GLU A 236 -27.79 -15.84 -8.41
CA GLU A 236 -28.80 -16.32 -9.38
C GLU A 236 -28.45 -15.95 -10.84
N ALA A 237 -27.35 -15.22 -11.09
CA ALA A 237 -26.96 -14.85 -12.45
C ALA A 237 -26.39 -16.07 -13.20
N PRO A 238 -26.84 -16.33 -14.44
CA PRO A 238 -26.18 -17.30 -15.29
C PRO A 238 -24.74 -16.86 -15.57
N TRP A 239 -23.89 -17.84 -15.84
CA TRP A 239 -22.49 -17.67 -16.22
C TRP A 239 -22.26 -16.41 -17.08
N PRO A 240 -21.32 -15.51 -16.73
CA PRO A 240 -20.09 -15.77 -15.95
C PRO A 240 -19.97 -15.05 -14.58
N VAL A 241 -21.06 -14.60 -13.96
CA VAL A 241 -20.99 -13.63 -12.84
C VAL A 241 -20.91 -14.27 -11.44
N GLY A 242 -21.45 -15.48 -11.23
CA GLY A 242 -21.77 -15.94 -9.87
C GLY A 242 -21.00 -17.13 -9.31
N VAL A 243 -19.99 -16.89 -8.46
CA VAL A 243 -19.64 -17.78 -7.33
C VAL A 243 -18.92 -16.97 -6.23
N VAL A 244 -19.56 -16.74 -5.07
CA VAL A 244 -18.89 -16.25 -3.84
C VAL A 244 -19.05 -17.31 -2.73
N PRO A 245 -17.97 -17.78 -2.08
CA PRO A 245 -18.03 -18.78 -1.02
C PRO A 245 -18.74 -18.30 0.26
N LYS A 246 -19.39 -19.22 0.98
CA LYS A 246 -20.10 -18.94 2.25
C LYS A 246 -19.13 -18.62 3.38
N GLY A 247 -19.30 -17.47 4.05
CA GLY A 247 -18.61 -17.15 5.32
C GLY A 247 -18.28 -15.68 5.60
N THR A 248 -18.50 -14.76 4.65
CA THR A 248 -18.02 -13.36 4.70
C THR A 248 -18.94 -12.39 5.47
N HIS A 249 -19.64 -12.82 6.52
CA HIS A 249 -20.78 -12.08 7.10
C HIS A 249 -20.66 -11.71 8.59
N GLU A 250 -19.84 -10.70 8.93
CA GLU A 250 -19.96 -10.04 10.24
C GLU A 250 -20.11 -8.51 10.12
N TRP A 251 -21.25 -8.04 10.64
CA TRP A 251 -21.79 -6.68 10.45
C TRP A 251 -21.02 -5.59 11.22
N SER A 252 -20.13 -5.94 12.13
CA SER A 252 -19.40 -5.03 13.03
C SER A 252 -18.09 -4.46 12.46
N LYS A 253 -17.67 -4.89 11.27
CA LYS A 253 -16.31 -4.63 10.74
C LYS A 253 -16.15 -3.41 9.81
N PHE A 254 -17.10 -2.48 9.73
CA PHE A 254 -17.07 -1.43 8.69
C PHE A 254 -17.06 0.00 9.24
N VAL A 255 -16.30 0.88 8.56
CA VAL A 255 -15.96 2.25 8.96
C VAL A 255 -16.65 3.26 8.05
N ASN A 256 -17.33 4.27 8.61
CA ASN A 256 -17.97 5.32 7.79
C ASN A 256 -16.96 6.40 7.33
N PRO A 257 -17.15 7.07 6.17
CA PRO A 257 -16.25 8.14 5.72
C PRO A 257 -16.07 9.31 6.69
N GLY A 258 -17.14 9.72 7.39
CA GLY A 258 -17.05 10.77 8.43
C GLY A 258 -16.31 10.30 9.68
N GLU A 259 -16.39 9.01 10.00
CA GLU A 259 -15.65 8.37 11.07
C GLU A 259 -14.17 8.23 10.70
N LEU A 260 -13.86 7.84 9.45
CA LEU A 260 -12.51 7.83 8.89
C LEU A 260 -11.89 9.24 8.92
N GLN A 261 -12.63 10.27 8.52
CA GLN A 261 -12.16 11.66 8.56
C GLN A 261 -11.89 12.13 9.99
N ALA A 262 -12.78 11.80 10.94
CA ALA A 262 -12.58 12.10 12.35
C ALA A 262 -11.35 11.38 12.92
N TRP A 263 -11.14 10.11 12.54
CA TRP A 263 -9.97 9.34 12.95
C TRP A 263 -8.66 9.87 12.36
N VAL A 264 -8.68 10.32 11.10
CA VAL A 264 -7.53 10.99 10.48
C VAL A 264 -7.23 12.30 11.18
N GLN A 265 -8.25 13.12 11.45
CA GLN A 265 -8.07 14.38 12.19
C GLN A 265 -7.55 14.14 13.61
N GLU A 266 -8.11 13.17 14.34
CA GLU A 266 -7.65 12.82 15.68
C GLU A 266 -6.22 12.25 15.67
N GLY A 267 -5.88 11.40 14.70
CA GLY A 267 -4.52 10.88 14.51
C GLY A 267 -3.51 11.98 14.20
N LEU A 268 -3.87 12.94 13.35
CA LEU A 268 -3.03 14.11 13.03
C LEU A 268 -2.82 15.02 14.25
N MET A 269 -3.87 15.26 15.04
CA MET A 269 -3.77 16.06 16.27
C MET A 269 -2.86 15.41 17.31
N ARG A 270 -3.02 14.10 17.55
CA ARG A 270 -2.14 13.35 18.46
C ARG A 270 -0.69 13.29 17.97
N GLY A 271 -0.47 13.25 16.65
CA GLY A 271 0.85 13.30 16.04
C GLY A 271 1.53 14.68 16.17
N ALA A 272 0.76 15.76 16.11
CA ALA A 272 1.26 17.13 16.30
C ALA A 272 1.62 17.43 17.77
N ASP A 273 0.87 16.88 18.73
CA ASP A 273 1.12 17.07 20.16
C ASP A 273 2.38 16.36 20.68
N GLY A 274 2.97 15.43 19.91
CA GLY A 274 4.28 14.82 20.19
C GLY A 274 5.46 15.78 20.08
N GLY A 275 5.23 17.03 19.66
CA GLY A 275 6.20 18.12 19.57
C GLY A 275 6.18 19.13 20.72
N ALA A 276 5.62 18.79 21.89
CA ALA A 276 5.59 19.69 23.05
C ALA A 276 6.51 19.21 24.19
N VAL A 277 7.74 19.72 24.22
CA VAL A 277 8.44 19.94 25.50
C VAL A 277 7.84 21.18 26.13
N ARG A 278 7.32 21.06 27.36
CA ARG A 278 7.29 22.16 28.34
C ARG A 278 7.05 21.64 29.76
N GLY A 279 8.05 21.86 30.63
CA GLY A 279 7.93 21.90 32.09
C GLY A 279 8.13 20.59 32.81
#